data_AF-A0AB34SPK6-F1
#
_entry.id   AF-A0AB34SPK6-F1
#
_cell.length_a   1.000
_cell.length_b   1.000
_cell.length_c   1.000
_cell.angle_alpha   90.00
_cell.angle_beta   90.00
_cell.angle_gamma   90.00
#
_symmetry.space_group_name_H-M   'P 1'
#
loop_
_entity.id
_entity.type
_entity.pdbx_description
1 polymer ?
#
loop_
_entity_poly.entity_id
_entity_poly.type
_entity_poly.pdbx_seq_one_letter_code
_entity_poly.pdbx_strand_id
1 'polypeptide(L)' 'MRAKVEHPFRVIKHQFGYTKVRYRGLAKNTAQVLTLFALSNLWMKRKQLLSAAGSVRL' A
#
# COMPACT_ATOMS: atom_id res chain seq x y z
N MET A 1 -6.03 -16.83 11.62
CA MET A 1 -6.39 -15.39 11.54
C MET A 1 -5.10 -14.58 11.40
N ARG A 2 -4.85 -13.88 10.29
CA ARG A 2 -3.66 -13.02 10.15
C ARG A 2 -3.96 -11.63 10.71
N ALA A 3 -3.02 -11.02 11.43
CA ALA A 3 -3.23 -9.70 12.01
C ALA A 3 -3.42 -8.65 10.89
N LYS A 4 -4.40 -7.74 11.07
CA LYS A 4 -4.72 -6.68 10.09
C LYS A 4 -3.50 -5.83 9.70
N VAL A 5 -2.52 -5.73 10.60
CA VAL A 5 -1.28 -4.95 10.41
C VAL A 5 -0.24 -5.70 9.57
N GLU A 6 -0.23 -7.03 9.61
CA GLU A 6 0.75 -7.85 8.88
C GLU A 6 0.53 -7.79 7.36
N HIS A 7 -0.72 -7.56 6.95
CA HIS A 7 -1.10 -7.46 5.54
C HIS A 7 -0.49 -6.25 4.81
N PRO A 8 -0.63 -4.99 5.29
CA PRO A 8 0.00 -3.84 4.66
C PRO A 8 1.53 -3.96 4.64
N PHE A 9 2.17 -4.51 5.68
CA PHE A 9 3.62 -4.76 5.65
C PHE A 9 4.04 -5.72 4.54
N ARG A 10 3.27 -6.78 4.29
CA ARG A 10 3.53 -7.70 3.17
C ARG A 10 3.37 -7.01 1.82
N VAL A 11 2.33 -6.20 1.64
CA VAL A 11 2.09 -5.44 0.40
C VAL A 11 3.24 -4.46 0.13
N ILE A 12 3.69 -3.73 1.15
CA ILE A 12 4.82 -2.79 1.04
C ILE A 12 6.11 -3.54 0.64
N LYS A 13 6.41 -4.66 1.28
CA LYS A 13 7.65 -5.41 1.03
C LYS A 13 7.66 -6.19 -0.29
N HIS A 14 6.55 -6.84 -0.65
CA HIS A 14 6.46 -7.71 -1.83
C HIS A 14 5.91 -6.99 -3.06
N GLN A 15 4.85 -6.18 -2.93
CA GLN A 15 4.20 -5.55 -4.09
C GLN A 15 4.90 -4.25 -4.50
N PHE A 16 5.35 -3.46 -3.53
CA PHE A 16 6.07 -2.21 -3.78
C PHE A 16 7.60 -2.34 -3.71
N GLY A 17 8.12 -3.54 -3.41
CA GLY A 17 9.55 -3.82 -3.43
C GLY A 17 10.37 -3.03 -2.40
N TYR A 18 9.76 -2.61 -1.29
CA TYR A 18 10.45 -1.85 -0.25
C TYR A 18 11.28 -2.78 0.65
N THR A 19 12.42 -3.25 0.13
CA THR A 19 13.34 -4.17 0.82
C THR A 19 14.56 -3.46 1.41
N LYS A 20 14.91 -2.28 0.89
CA LYS A 20 16.03 -1.43 1.35
C LYS A 20 15.61 0.05 1.36
N VAL A 21 16.17 0.81 2.31
CA VAL A 21 15.99 2.27 2.36
C VAL A 21 16.67 2.92 1.15
N ARG A 22 15.94 3.75 0.40
CA ARG A 22 16.43 4.31 -0.88
C ARG A 22 17.06 5.70 -0.73
N TYR A 23 16.74 6.41 0.35
CA TYR A 23 17.16 7.79 0.57
C TYR A 23 18.16 7.93 1.72
N ARG A 24 19.20 8.75 1.52
CA ARG A 24 20.09 9.23 2.58
C ARG A 24 19.40 10.34 3.37
N GLY A 25 18.56 9.95 4.34
CA GLY A 25 17.91 10.85 5.28
C GLY A 25 16.63 10.28 5.88
N LEU A 26 16.52 10.36 7.21
CA LEU A 26 15.36 9.84 7.95
C LEU A 26 14.04 10.47 7.47
N ALA A 27 14.01 11.79 7.30
CA ALA A 27 12.78 12.49 6.89
C ALA A 27 12.25 11.99 5.53
N LYS A 28 13.13 11.83 4.53
CA LYS A 28 12.76 11.37 3.18
C LYS A 28 12.31 9.91 3.18
N ASN A 29 12.95 9.09 4.01
CA ASN A 29 12.58 7.70 4.19
C ASN A 29 11.22 7.54 4.89
N THR A 30 10.94 8.34 5.92
CA THR A 30 9.65 8.35 6.63
C THR A 30 8.52 8.77 5.71
N ALA A 31 8.71 9.86 4.94
CA ALA A 31 7.73 10.28 3.94
C ALA A 31 7.44 9.16 2.92
N GLN A 32 8.47 8.48 2.42
CA GLN A 32 8.31 7.35 1.49
C GLN A 32 7.50 6.20 2.10
N VAL A 33 7.79 5.79 3.34
CA VAL A 33 7.06 4.73 4.03
C VAL A 33 5.61 5.12 4.26
N LEU A 34 5.33 6.36 4.67
CA LEU A 34 3.98 6.87 4.87
C LEU A 34 3.17 6.84 3.58
N THR A 35 3.75 7.28 2.45
CA THR A 35 3.10 7.20 1.14
C THR A 35 2.81 5.75 0.73
N LEU A 36 3.78 4.84 0.94
CA LEU A 36 3.59 3.41 0.65
C LEU A 36 2.50 2.78 1.52
N PHE A 37 2.35 3.23 2.77
CA PHE A 37 1.30 2.78 3.67
C PHE A 37 -0.09 3.24 3.18
N ALA A 38 -0.20 4.50 2.75
CA ALA A 38 -1.42 5.03 2.13
C ALA A 38 -1.78 4.28 0.84
N LEU A 39 -0.80 4.03 -0.03
CA LEU A 39 -0.99 3.25 -1.26
C LEU A 39 -1.37 1.78 -0.99
N SER A 40 -0.86 1.19 0.09
CA SER A 40 -1.23 -0.17 0.49
C SER A 40 -2.68 -0.26 0.95
N ASN A 41 -3.16 0.75 1.69
CA ASN A 41 -4.57 0.86 2.05
C ASN A 41 -5.46 1.00 0.80
N LEU A 42 -5.04 1.82 -0.17
CA LEU A 42 -5.75 1.97 -1.44
C LEU A 42 -5.77 0.64 -2.23
N TRP A 43 -4.63 -0.06 -2.29
CA TRP A 43 -4.53 -1.35 -2.98
C TRP A 43 -5.43 -2.42 -2.35
N MET A 44 -5.52 -2.46 -1.01
CA MET A 44 -6.49 -3.34 -0.32
C MET A 44 -7.94 -3.01 -0.69
N LYS A 45 -8.25 -1.72 -0.87
CA LYS A 45 -9.58 -1.25 -1.28
C LYS A 45 -9.84 -1.40 -2.78
N ARG A 46 -8.84 -1.73 -3.60
CA ARG A 46 -8.98 -1.92 -5.06
C ARG A 46 -10.15 -2.83 -5.44
N LYS A 47 -10.35 -3.96 -4.76
CA LYS A 47 -11.45 -4.88 -5.08
C LYS A 47 -12.83 -4.25 -4.80
N GLN A 48 -12.93 -3.45 -3.74
CA GLN A 48 -14.16 -2.69 -3.41
C GLN A 48 -14.38 -1.54 -4.38
N LEU A 49 -13.31 -0.80 -4.72
CA LEU A 49 -13.36 0.31 -5.67
C LEU A 49 -13.66 -0.14 -7.10
N LEU A 50 -13.08 -1.24 -7.57
CA LEU A 50 -13.39 -1.83 -8.88
C LEU A 50 -14.81 -2.41 -8.91
N SER A 51 -15.28 -2.99 -7.80
CA SER A 51 -16.68 -3.44 -7.69
C SER A 51 -17.66 -2.27 -7.70
N ALA A 52 -17.31 -1.12 -7.11
CA ALA A 52 -18.12 0.10 -7.16
C ALA A 52 -18.07 0.78 -8.54
N ALA A 53 -16.91 0.76 -9.21
CA ALA A 53 -16.75 1.28 -10.58
C ALA A 53 -17.50 0.43 -11.62
N GLY A 54 -17.78 -0.84 -11.33
CA GLY A 54 -18.59 -1.73 -12.17
C GLY A 54 -20.09 -1.40 -12.25
N SER A 55 -20.58 -0.43 -11.47
CA SER A 55 -21.96 0.10 -11.59
C SER A 55 -22.09 1.21 -12.64
N VAL A 56 -21.00 1.63 -13.28
CA VAL A 56 -21.03 2.50 -14.46
C VAL A 56 -20.80 1.62 -15.70
N ARG A 57 -21.74 0.70 -15.94
CA ARG A 57 -21.89 0.10 -17.26
C ARG A 57 -22.81 1.01 -18.06
N LEU A 58 -22.28 1.57 -19.16
CA LEU A 58 -23.07 2.04 -20.30
C LEU A 58 -23.91 0.89 -20.87
#